data_AF-A0A4Q3T0N1-F1
#
_entry.id   AF-A0A4Q3T0N1-F1
#
_cell.length_a   1.000
_cell.length_b   1.000
_cell.length_c   1.000
_cell.angle_alpha   90.00
_cell.angle_beta   90.00
_cell.angle_gamma   90.00
#
_symmetry.space_group_name_H-M   'P 1'
#
loop_
_entity.id
_entity.type
_entity.pdbx_description
1 polymer ?
#
loop_
_entity_poly.entity_id
_entity_poly.type
_entity_poly.pdbx_seq_one_letter_code
_entity_poly.pdbx_strand_id
1 'polypeptide(L)'
;QLDSRGDGRPGQRDLLLAGAAVTATVELHPRAEGGFKLGVALDVETQGLDQAAAEALVAAAHEVCPYSNAIRGNVDVAISVQAG
;
A
#
# COMPACT_ATOMS: atom_id res chain seq x y z
N GLN A 1 -7.41 -26.14 4.10
CA GLN A 1 -8.08 -25.28 5.10
C GLN A 1 -6.97 -24.80 6.03
N LEU A 2 -6.30 -23.70 5.67
CA LEU A 2 -5.27 -23.10 6.52
C LEU A 2 -5.99 -22.25 7.55
N ASP A 3 -5.86 -22.65 8.79
CA ASP A 3 -6.36 -22.04 10.00
C ASP A 3 -5.49 -20.84 10.38
N SER A 4 -6.01 -19.65 10.12
CA SER A 4 -5.49 -18.34 10.51
C SER A 4 -5.49 -18.14 12.04
N ARG A 5 -4.63 -18.88 12.76
CA ARG A 5 -4.31 -18.55 14.16
C ARG A 5 -3.15 -17.57 14.15
N GLY A 6 -3.39 -16.37 14.69
CA GLY A 6 -2.43 -15.29 14.79
C GLY A 6 -1.15 -15.71 15.52
N ASP A 7 -0.09 -15.87 14.76
CA ASP A 7 1.29 -15.74 15.23
C ASP A 7 1.53 -14.23 15.40
N GLY A 8 1.47 -13.77 16.64
CA GLY A 8 1.76 -12.39 17.01
C GLY A 8 3.25 -12.10 16.89
N ARG A 9 3.70 -11.61 15.73
CA ARG A 9 5.08 -11.15 15.53
C ARG A 9 5.35 -9.86 16.32
N PRO A 10 6.45 -9.77 17.09
CA PRO A 10 6.77 -8.57 17.85
C PRO A 10 6.94 -7.36 16.91
N GLY A 11 6.19 -6.29 17.18
CA GLY A 11 6.11 -5.09 16.34
C GLY A 11 4.94 -5.06 15.35
N GLN A 12 4.15 -6.13 15.24
CA GLN A 12 2.97 -6.18 14.39
C GLN A 12 1.70 -5.85 15.20
N ARG A 13 0.86 -4.96 14.67
CA ARG A 13 -0.47 -4.71 15.23
C ARG A 13 -1.33 -5.95 15.01
N ASP A 14 -1.96 -6.45 16.07
CA ASP A 14 -2.90 -7.56 16.00
C ASP A 14 -4.24 -7.04 15.47
N LEU A 15 -4.33 -6.97 14.14
CA LEU A 15 -5.49 -6.52 13.39
C LEU A 15 -6.17 -7.75 12.81
N LEU A 16 -7.51 -7.76 12.80
CA LEU A 16 -8.33 -8.79 12.16
C LEU A 16 -8.32 -8.66 10.63
N LEU A 17 -7.14 -8.56 10.02
CA LEU A 17 -6.99 -8.52 8.57
C LEU A 17 -7.18 -9.95 8.02
N ALA A 18 -8.32 -10.19 7.40
CA ALA A 18 -8.65 -11.47 6.78
C ALA A 18 -7.99 -11.65 5.41
N GLY A 19 -7.72 -10.56 4.69
CA GLY A 19 -7.06 -10.57 3.39
C GLY A 19 -6.73 -9.17 2.91
N ALA A 20 -5.78 -9.06 1.98
CA ALA A 20 -5.47 -7.81 1.29
C ALA A 20 -5.05 -8.08 -0.15
N ALA A 21 -5.46 -7.21 -1.07
CA ALA A 21 -5.02 -7.17 -2.45
C ALA A 21 -4.54 -5.75 -2.79
N VAL A 22 -3.49 -5.66 -3.60
CA VAL A 22 -2.96 -4.38 -4.06
C VAL A 22 -2.81 -4.44 -5.57
N THR A 23 -3.44 -3.49 -6.26
CA THR A 23 -3.25 -3.25 -7.68
C THR A 23 -2.37 -2.03 -7.85
N ALA A 24 -1.31 -2.15 -8.64
CA ALA A 24 -0.39 -1.06 -8.94
C ALA A 24 -0.45 -0.70 -10.41
N THR A 25 -0.84 0.54 -10.72
CA THR A 25 -0.78 1.10 -12.07
C THR A 25 0.45 1.98 -12.17
N VAL A 26 1.31 1.69 -13.15
CA VAL A 26 2.56 2.43 -13.38
C VAL A 26 2.47 3.11 -14.74
N GLU A 27 2.69 4.41 -14.73
CA GLU A 27 2.62 5.27 -15.91
C GLU A 27 3.98 5.90 -16.21
N LEU A 28 4.26 6.10 -17.50
CA LEU A 28 5.47 6.76 -17.96
C LEU A 28 5.10 8.09 -18.62
N HIS A 29 5.61 9.20 -18.06
CA HIS A 29 5.30 10.55 -18.50
C HIS A 29 6.56 11.25 -19.02
N PRO A 30 6.53 11.96 -20.16
CA PRO A 30 7.67 12.76 -20.61
C PRO A 30 7.91 13.97 -19.70
N ARG A 31 9.17 14.40 -19.54
CA ARG A 31 9.54 15.63 -18.80
C ARG A 31 9.88 16.78 -19.76
N ALA A 32 9.64 18.01 -19.34
CA ALA A 32 9.90 19.21 -20.14
C ALA A 32 11.40 19.40 -20.45
N GLU A 33 12.26 19.13 -19.47
CA GLU A 33 13.73 19.10 -19.60
C GLU A 33 14.28 17.88 -20.36
N GLY A 34 13.41 17.01 -20.90
CA GLY A 34 13.78 15.77 -21.59
C GLY A 34 13.80 14.55 -20.65
N GLY A 35 13.74 13.36 -21.25
CA GLY A 35 13.60 12.10 -20.51
C GLY A 35 12.18 11.84 -20.00
N PHE A 36 12.05 10.96 -19.00
CA PHE A 36 10.76 10.51 -18.48
C PHE A 36 10.69 10.55 -16.95
N LYS A 37 9.48 10.61 -16.41
CA LYS A 37 9.16 10.34 -15.00
C LYS A 37 8.15 9.21 -14.92
N LEU A 38 8.14 8.51 -13.80
CA LEU A 38 7.07 7.58 -13.49
C LEU A 38 5.98 8.29 -12.68
N GLY A 39 4.75 7.82 -12.84
CA GLY A 39 3.63 8.04 -11.92
C GLY A 39 3.11 6.69 -11.46
N VAL A 40 2.67 6.60 -10.20
CA VAL A 40 2.14 5.34 -9.64
C VAL A 40 0.81 5.59 -8.95
N ALA A 41 -0.17 4.71 -9.21
CA ALA A 41 -1.39 4.61 -8.43
C ALA A 41 -1.45 3.22 -7.77
N LEU A 42 -1.78 3.17 -6.49
CA LEU A 42 -1.96 1.96 -5.70
C LEU A 42 -3.40 1.88 -5.21
N ASP A 43 -4.15 0.90 -5.68
CA ASP A 43 -5.49 0.59 -5.19
C ASP A 43 -5.40 -0.60 -4.24
N VAL A 44 -5.72 -0.36 -2.97
CA VAL A 44 -5.61 -1.35 -1.90
C VAL A 44 -6.99 -1.76 -1.43
N GLU A 45 -7.25 -3.06 -1.49
CA GLU A 45 -8.46 -3.68 -0.97
C GLU A 45 -8.10 -4.49 0.27
N THR A 46 -8.83 -4.28 1.37
CA THR A 46 -8.63 -5.03 2.62
C THR A 46 -9.92 -5.69 3.07
N GLN A 47 -9.81 -6.90 3.62
CA GLN A 47 -10.93 -7.62 4.19
C GLN A 47 -10.85 -7.76 5.71
N GLY A 48 -11.96 -7.54 6.40
CA GLY A 48 -12.07 -7.74 7.86
C GLY A 48 -11.65 -6.53 8.72
N LEU A 49 -11.31 -5.40 8.10
CA LEU A 49 -11.06 -4.13 8.76
C LEU A 49 -12.18 -3.14 8.45
N ASP A 50 -12.41 -2.18 9.34
CA ASP A 50 -13.13 -0.97 8.96
C ASP A 50 -12.24 -0.05 8.11
N GLN A 51 -12.87 0.90 7.42
CA GLN A 51 -12.20 1.80 6.49
C GLN A 51 -11.07 2.61 7.16
N ALA A 52 -11.29 3.10 8.39
CA ALA A 52 -10.30 3.91 9.09
C ALA A 52 -9.08 3.08 9.53
N ALA A 53 -9.30 1.84 10.00
CA ALA A 53 -8.24 0.91 10.34
C ALA A 53 -7.45 0.47 9.09
N ALA A 54 -8.13 0.24 7.97
CA ALA A 54 -7.49 -0.08 6.70
C ALA A 54 -6.60 1.07 6.20
N GLU A 55 -7.11 2.31 6.21
CA GLU A 55 -6.34 3.50 5.82
C GLU A 55 -5.11 3.70 6.72
N ALA A 56 -5.28 3.57 8.03
CA ALA A 56 -4.18 3.69 8.98
C ALA A 56 -3.11 2.58 8.78
N LEU A 57 -3.55 1.35 8.48
CA LEU A 57 -2.65 0.24 8.17
C LEU A 57 -1.86 0.51 6.89
N VAL A 58 -2.54 0.90 5.80
CA VAL A 58 -1.91 1.17 4.51
C VAL A 58 -0.94 2.34 4.60
N ALA A 59 -1.30 3.41 5.31
CA ALA A 59 -0.40 4.55 5.55
C ALA A 59 0.87 4.10 6.29
N ALA A 60 0.74 3.30 7.35
CA ALA A 60 1.89 2.76 8.07
C ALA A 60 2.74 1.83 7.18
N ALA A 61 2.12 1.01 6.33
CA ALA A 61 2.81 0.15 5.39
C ALA A 61 3.60 0.94 4.34
N HIS A 62 3.05 2.05 3.83
CA HIS A 62 3.72 2.92 2.87
C HIS A 62 4.99 3.56 3.43
N GLU A 63 5.02 3.86 4.73
CA GLU A 63 6.21 4.40 5.41
C GLU A 63 7.36 3.39 5.53
N VAL A 64 7.05 2.09 5.63
CA VAL A 64 8.08 1.05 5.83
C VAL A 64 8.42 0.29 4.55
N CYS A 65 7.57 0.36 3.52
CA CYS A 65 7.76 -0.38 2.28
C CYS A 65 9.06 0.04 1.57
N PRO A 66 9.97 -0.90 1.26
CA PRO A 66 11.24 -0.58 0.59
C PRO A 66 11.04 0.14 -0.75
N TYR A 67 10.01 -0.24 -1.52
CA TYR A 67 9.70 0.40 -2.79
C TYR A 67 9.25 1.85 -2.61
N SER A 68 8.31 2.08 -1.68
CA SER A 68 7.81 3.43 -1.38
C SER A 68 8.93 4.35 -0.90
N ASN A 69 9.84 3.84 -0.06
CA ASN A 69 10.99 4.60 0.39
C ASN A 69 12.00 4.89 -0.72
N ALA A 70 12.23 3.96 -1.65
CA ALA A 70 13.14 4.16 -2.78
C ALA A 70 12.67 5.26 -3.74
N ILE A 71 11.35 5.45 -3.90
CA ILE A 71 10.78 6.40 -4.87
C ILE A 71 10.28 7.71 -4.24
N ARG A 72 10.35 7.85 -2.92
CA ARG A 72 9.86 9.01 -2.17
C ARG A 72 10.51 10.31 -2.66
N GLY A 73 9.69 11.32 -2.95
CA GLY A 73 10.12 12.63 -3.45
C GLY A 73 10.51 12.65 -4.93
N ASN A 74 10.57 11.50 -5.61
CA ASN A 74 10.94 11.39 -7.03
C ASN A 74 9.77 10.96 -7.92
N VAL A 75 8.81 10.21 -7.36
CA VAL A 75 7.62 9.70 -8.02
C VAL A 75 6.41 10.07 -7.17
N ASP A 76 5.39 10.66 -7.80
CA ASP A 76 4.10 10.88 -7.17
C ASP A 76 3.36 9.55 -7.08
N VAL A 77 2.97 9.16 -5.85
CA VAL A 77 2.23 7.93 -5.57
C VAL A 77 0.84 8.30 -5.05
N ALA A 78 -0.19 7.98 -5.82
CA ALA A 78 -1.58 8.06 -5.36
C ALA A 78 -1.97 6.74 -4.71
N ILE A 79 -2.62 6.78 -3.55
CA ILE A 79 -3.07 5.57 -2.84
C ILE A 79 -4.56 5.70 -2.53
N SER A 80 -5.32 4.72 -2.98
CA SER A 80 -6.74 4.54 -2.66
C SER A 80 -6.91 3.29 -1.81
N VAL A 81 -7.76 3.36 -0.78
CA VAL A 81 -8.02 2.22 0.10
C VAL A 81 -9.52 1.93 0.12
N GLN A 82 -9.90 0.68 -0.04
CA GLN A 82 -11.26 0.19 0.08
C GLN A 82 -11.31 -0.98 1.07
N ALA A 83 -12.07 -0.81 2.15
CA ALA A 83 -12.34 -1.87 3.10
C ALA A 83 -13.63 -2.63 2.77
N GLY A 84 -13.63 -3.96 2.93
CA GLY A 84 -14.76 -4.86 2.63
C GLY A 84 -14.75 -6.18 3.38
#